data_AF-A0A2T3BB33-F1
#
_entry.id   AF-A0A2T3BB33-F1
#
_cell.length_a   1.000
_cell.length_b   1.000
_cell.length_c   1.000
_cell.angle_alpha   90.00
_cell.angle_beta   90.00
_cell.angle_gamma   90.00
#
_symmetry.space_group_name_H-M   'P 1'
#
loop_
_entity.id
_entity.type
_entity.pdbx_description
1 polymer ?
#
loop_
_entity_poly.entity_id
_entity_poly.type
_entity_poly.pdbx_seq_one_letter_code
_entity_poly.pdbx_strand_id
1 'polypeptide(L)'
;MKSLSRASLPLHLQTPLRPLLAARLYATQTGLGTTGPSSQPRRKAVTAFNDDGRVAWGDLTGREKAARTAQQTFNFSFIIIGAVLTTGVAYVLYHDVFSPDSVTSHFNKAVDQVKSDPRATELLGNSKQIKAYGEPTWNKWARDRPIASSIKKDQRGAEHLIMHFNVEGPLNKGVVNLHMIKGPTDSEFVYKYLALDVKGHQRIYLENADASDSPAKSKTKFFGVSWR
;
A
#
# COMPACT_ATOMS: atom_id res chain seq x y z
N MET A 1 -9.77 -35.16 -49.06
CA MET A 1 -10.60 -34.15 -49.74
C MET A 1 -10.64 -32.88 -48.89
N LYS A 2 -10.18 -31.76 -49.46
CA LYS A 2 -10.52 -30.34 -49.20
C LYS A 2 -10.26 -29.82 -47.76
N SER A 3 -9.19 -29.07 -47.49
CA SER A 3 -8.82 -27.70 -47.94
C SER A 3 -9.16 -26.64 -46.89
N LEU A 4 -8.08 -26.05 -46.34
CA LEU A 4 -7.86 -24.65 -45.93
C LEU A 4 -9.09 -23.76 -45.66
N SER A 5 -9.09 -23.05 -44.51
CA SER A 5 -8.96 -21.59 -44.53
C SER A 5 -8.79 -20.97 -43.14
N ARG A 6 -7.86 -20.00 -43.11
CA ARG A 6 -7.53 -19.06 -42.05
C ARG A 6 -8.45 -17.85 -42.14
N ALA A 7 -8.94 -17.31 -41.03
CA ALA A 7 -9.43 -15.92 -40.93
C ALA A 7 -9.26 -15.48 -39.45
N SER A 8 -8.23 -14.74 -39.08
CA SER A 8 -8.07 -13.27 -39.22
C SER A 8 -9.03 -12.50 -38.31
N LEU A 9 -8.51 -12.07 -37.15
CA LEU A 9 -9.11 -11.10 -36.23
C LEU A 9 -9.36 -9.75 -36.93
N PRO A 10 -10.54 -9.13 -36.82
CA PRO A 10 -10.64 -7.70 -37.05
C PRO A 10 -10.33 -6.95 -35.75
N LEU A 11 -9.12 -6.39 -35.68
CA LEU A 11 -8.80 -5.31 -34.75
C LEU A 11 -9.59 -4.07 -35.22
N HIS A 12 -10.70 -3.74 -34.56
CA HIS A 12 -11.49 -2.57 -34.91
C HIS A 12 -10.77 -1.31 -34.42
N LEU A 13 -9.87 -0.78 -35.25
CA LEU A 13 -9.24 0.52 -35.06
C LEU A 13 -10.30 1.58 -35.37
N GLN A 14 -11.00 2.09 -34.35
CA GLN A 14 -11.85 3.27 -34.51
C GLN A 14 -10.95 4.50 -34.64
N THR A 15 -10.69 4.94 -35.86
CA THR A 15 -10.16 6.27 -36.15
C THR A 15 -11.19 7.31 -35.72
N PRO A 16 -10.89 8.24 -34.80
CA PRO A 16 -11.75 9.40 -34.60
C PRO A 16 -11.66 10.27 -35.85
N LEU A 17 -12.76 10.36 -36.59
CA LEU A 17 -12.97 11.35 -37.63
C LEU A 17 -12.70 12.73 -37.03
N ARG A 18 -11.60 13.35 -37.43
CA ARG A 18 -11.33 14.77 -37.17
C ARG A 18 -12.50 15.56 -37.73
N PRO A 19 -13.17 16.45 -36.96
CA PRO A 19 -14.08 17.40 -37.57
C PRO A 19 -13.23 18.26 -38.50
N LEU A 20 -13.52 18.19 -39.81
CA LEU A 20 -13.01 19.15 -40.76
C LEU A 20 -13.44 20.52 -40.24
N LEU A 21 -12.47 21.32 -39.83
CA LEU A 21 -12.66 22.70 -39.47
C LEU A 21 -13.41 23.36 -40.63
N ALA A 22 -14.68 23.71 -40.40
CA ALA A 22 -15.34 24.69 -41.24
C ALA A 22 -14.48 25.95 -41.17
N ALA A 23 -13.69 26.19 -42.21
CA ALA A 23 -12.93 27.41 -42.36
C ALA A 23 -13.94 28.55 -42.41
N ARG A 24 -14.17 29.20 -41.25
CA ARG A 24 -14.81 30.50 -41.23
C ARG A 24 -13.80 31.47 -41.84
N LEU A 25 -13.92 31.63 -43.16
CA LEU A 25 -13.27 32.71 -43.88
C LEU A 25 -13.82 34.01 -43.30
N TYR A 26 -13.02 34.71 -42.51
CA TYR A 26 -13.31 36.08 -42.13
C TYR A 26 -13.11 36.93 -43.39
N ALA A 27 -14.21 37.41 -43.95
CA ALA A 27 -14.19 38.43 -44.98
C ALA A 27 -13.58 39.71 -44.38
N THR A 28 -12.35 40.04 -44.76
CA THR A 28 -11.82 41.39 -44.55
C THR A 28 -12.48 42.29 -45.58
N GLN A 29 -13.38 43.18 -45.15
CA GLN A 29 -13.87 44.25 -46.02
C GLN A 29 -12.72 45.22 -46.30
N THR A 30 -12.07 45.08 -47.46
CA THR A 30 -11.32 46.19 -48.07
C THR A 30 -12.33 47.13 -48.71
N GLY A 31 -13.01 47.92 -47.87
CA GLY A 31 -13.79 49.07 -48.31
C GLY A 31 -12.84 50.23 -48.60
N LEU A 32 -12.70 50.58 -49.87
CA LEU A 32 -12.06 51.81 -50.30
C LEU A 32 -12.97 52.99 -49.94
N GLY A 33 -12.50 53.89 -49.07
CA GLY A 33 -13.07 55.23 -48.90
C GLY A 33 -13.94 55.45 -47.66
N THR A 34 -13.32 55.83 -46.55
CA THR A 34 -13.76 56.91 -45.65
C THR A 34 -12.79 57.01 -44.48
N THR A 35 -12.22 58.20 -44.26
CA THR A 35 -11.33 58.50 -43.14
C THR A 35 -12.15 58.56 -41.84
N GLY A 36 -12.41 57.39 -41.24
CA GLY A 36 -12.83 57.24 -39.85
C GLY A 36 -11.79 56.39 -39.11
N PRO A 37 -11.51 56.63 -37.82
CA PRO A 37 -10.53 55.84 -37.10
C PRO A 37 -10.97 54.37 -37.11
N SER A 38 -10.13 53.50 -37.67
CA SER A 38 -10.40 52.07 -37.71
C SER A 38 -10.51 51.55 -36.28
N SER A 39 -11.73 51.25 -35.85
CA SER A 39 -11.98 50.64 -34.55
C SER A 39 -11.54 49.18 -34.64
N GLN A 40 -10.29 48.93 -34.24
CA GLN A 40 -9.83 47.57 -33.94
C GLN A 40 -10.84 46.93 -32.97
N PRO A 41 -11.25 45.66 -33.20
CA PRO A 41 -12.20 45.00 -32.31
C PRO A 41 -11.65 45.03 -30.88
N ARG A 42 -12.39 45.67 -29.95
CA ARG A 42 -11.98 45.78 -28.54
C ARG A 42 -11.74 44.37 -27.98
N ARG A 43 -10.48 44.09 -27.63
CA ARG A 43 -10.09 42.84 -26.98
C ARG A 43 -10.90 42.65 -25.70
N LYS A 44 -11.46 41.46 -25.50
CA LYS A 44 -12.14 41.10 -24.25
C LYS A 44 -11.11 41.00 -23.12
N ALA A 45 -11.44 41.58 -21.96
CA ALA A 45 -10.58 41.50 -20.79
C ALA A 45 -10.39 40.05 -20.35
N VAL A 46 -9.14 39.66 -20.09
CA VAL A 46 -8.77 38.31 -19.66
C VAL A 46 -9.06 38.17 -18.18
N THR A 47 -9.95 37.25 -17.82
CA THR A 47 -10.30 36.94 -16.43
C THR A 47 -9.81 35.55 -16.07
N ALA A 48 -9.79 35.22 -14.78
CA ALA A 48 -9.34 33.92 -14.27
C ALA A 48 -10.18 32.72 -14.76
N PHE A 49 -11.29 32.97 -15.45
CA PHE A 49 -12.19 31.94 -15.98
C PHE A 49 -12.28 31.93 -17.52
N ASN A 50 -11.71 32.93 -18.20
CA ASN A 50 -11.82 33.09 -19.66
C ASN A 50 -10.44 33.25 -20.34
N ASP A 51 -9.36 32.87 -19.66
CA ASP A 51 -8.02 32.91 -20.21
C ASP A 51 -7.75 31.68 -21.08
N ASP A 52 -7.47 31.91 -22.37
CA ASP A 52 -7.23 30.88 -23.38
C ASP A 52 -5.75 30.79 -23.80
N GLY A 53 -4.87 31.57 -23.17
CA GLY A 53 -3.43 31.57 -23.42
C GLY A 53 -3.01 32.27 -24.72
N ARG A 54 -3.93 32.79 -25.54
CA ARG A 54 -3.60 33.39 -26.85
C ARG A 54 -2.93 34.75 -26.77
N VAL A 55 -3.14 35.47 -25.66
CA VAL A 55 -2.53 36.78 -25.44
C VAL A 55 -1.17 36.63 -24.79
N ALA A 56 -0.15 37.24 -25.39
CA ALA A 56 1.21 37.32 -24.86
C ALA A 56 1.26 38.05 -23.51
N TRP A 57 2.13 37.58 -22.61
CA TRP A 57 2.28 38.11 -21.24
C TRP A 57 2.54 39.62 -21.17
N GLY A 58 3.25 40.17 -22.16
CA GLY A 58 3.57 41.60 -22.26
C GLY A 58 2.33 42.50 -22.43
N ASP A 59 1.29 41.98 -23.08
CA ASP A 59 0.10 42.75 -23.50
C ASP A 59 -1.07 42.65 -22.49
N LEU A 60 -0.87 42.01 -21.34
CA LEU A 60 -1.88 41.90 -20.29
C LEU A 60 -1.77 43.06 -19.30
N THR A 61 -2.91 43.61 -18.88
CA THR A 61 -2.94 44.58 -17.79
C THR A 61 -2.55 43.91 -16.46
N GLY A 62 -2.11 44.69 -15.46
CA GLY A 62 -1.71 44.13 -14.15
C GLY A 62 -2.78 43.27 -13.48
N ARG A 63 -4.07 43.60 -13.69
CA ARG A 63 -5.21 42.82 -13.18
C ARG A 63 -5.40 41.50 -13.93
N GLU A 64 -5.20 41.49 -15.25
CA GLU A 64 -5.29 40.28 -16.07
C GLU A 64 -4.12 39.32 -15.82
N LYS A 65 -2.91 39.85 -15.58
CA LYS A 65 -1.75 39.04 -15.16
C LYS A 65 -2.03 38.36 -13.82
N ALA A 66 -2.54 39.12 -12.84
CA ALA A 66 -2.93 38.57 -11.55
C ALA A 66 -3.99 37.47 -11.70
N ALA A 67 -4.96 37.64 -12.60
CA ALA A 67 -6.00 36.65 -12.88
C ALA A 67 -5.44 35.35 -13.51
N ARG A 68 -4.55 35.46 -14.50
CA ARG A 68 -3.86 34.31 -15.11
C ARG A 68 -2.97 33.58 -14.10
N THR A 69 -2.20 34.32 -13.29
CA THR A 69 -1.38 33.73 -12.22
C THR A 69 -2.22 33.06 -11.16
N ALA A 70 -3.36 33.65 -10.76
CA ALA A 70 -4.26 33.05 -9.79
C ALA A 70 -4.78 31.70 -10.31
N GLN A 71 -5.25 31.62 -11.55
CA GLN A 71 -5.73 30.37 -12.15
C GLN A 71 -4.63 29.29 -12.21
N GLN A 72 -3.43 29.66 -12.63
CA GLN A 72 -2.28 28.75 -12.65
C GLN A 72 -1.91 28.27 -11.24
N THR A 73 -1.99 29.15 -10.25
CA THR A 73 -1.69 28.83 -8.85
C THR A 73 -2.74 27.90 -8.26
N PHE A 74 -4.03 28.11 -8.53
CA PHE A 74 -5.09 27.22 -8.04
C PHE A 74 -4.96 25.81 -8.63
N ASN A 75 -4.76 25.69 -9.95
CA ASN A 75 -4.57 24.39 -10.61
C ASN A 75 -3.35 23.65 -10.05
N PHE A 76 -2.21 24.35 -9.90
CA PHE A 76 -1.01 23.75 -9.32
C PHE A 76 -1.19 23.39 -7.85
N SER A 77 -1.92 24.20 -7.08
CA SER A 77 -2.25 23.91 -5.67
C SER A 77 -3.06 22.62 -5.54
N PHE A 78 -4.06 22.41 -6.39
CA PHE A 78 -4.83 21.16 -6.38
C PHE A 78 -3.95 19.94 -6.71
N ILE A 79 -2.99 20.07 -7.63
CA ILE A 79 -2.04 19.01 -7.94
C ILE A 79 -1.16 18.70 -6.71
N ILE A 80 -0.64 19.72 -6.01
CA ILE A 80 0.14 19.52 -4.79
C ILE A 80 -0.69 18.88 -3.69
N ILE A 81 -1.89 19.41 -3.43
CA ILE A 81 -2.79 18.87 -2.40
C ILE A 81 -3.12 17.40 -2.70
N GLY A 82 -3.44 17.09 -3.95
CA GLY A 82 -3.65 15.72 -4.41
C GLY A 82 -2.44 14.85 -4.17
N ALA A 83 -1.24 15.30 -4.56
CA ALA A 83 0.00 14.55 -4.37
C ALA A 83 0.30 14.29 -2.88
N VAL A 84 0.09 15.27 -2.00
CA VAL A 84 0.29 15.13 -0.55
C VAL A 84 -0.69 14.12 0.03
N LEU A 85 -1.97 14.22 -0.32
CA LEU A 85 -3.00 13.27 0.15
C LEU A 85 -2.71 11.85 -0.34
N THR A 86 -2.39 11.66 -1.61
CA THR A 86 -2.05 10.34 -2.17
C THR A 86 -0.80 9.76 -1.52
N THR A 87 0.24 10.58 -1.31
CA THR A 87 1.46 10.14 -0.63
C THR A 87 1.18 9.75 0.83
N GLY A 88 0.34 10.51 1.54
CA GLY A 88 -0.07 10.19 2.90
C GLY A 88 -0.79 8.84 3.02
N VAL A 89 -1.75 8.58 2.12
CA VAL A 89 -2.46 7.28 2.10
C VAL A 89 -1.49 6.13 1.75
N ALA A 90 -0.63 6.32 0.76
CA ALA A 90 0.37 5.32 0.38
C ALA A 90 1.33 5.00 1.54
N TYR A 91 1.73 6.02 2.32
CA TYR A 91 2.58 5.86 3.50
C TYR A 91 1.93 4.99 4.58
N VAL A 92 0.66 5.28 4.93
CA VAL A 92 -0.08 4.51 5.92
C VAL A 92 -0.24 3.05 5.47
N LEU A 93 -0.64 2.83 4.22
CA LEU A 93 -0.78 1.46 3.67
C LEU A 93 0.55 0.71 3.66
N TYR A 94 1.65 1.39 3.37
CA TYR A 94 2.98 0.79 3.41
C TYR A 94 3.33 0.34 4.82
N HIS A 95 3.16 1.19 5.83
CA HIS A 95 3.49 0.84 7.21
C HIS A 95 2.61 -0.28 7.79
N ASP A 96 1.31 -0.26 7.52
CA ASP A 96 0.36 -1.18 8.16
C ASP A 96 0.25 -2.54 7.45
N VAL A 97 0.41 -2.57 6.12
CA VAL A 97 0.13 -3.77 5.31
C VAL A 97 1.39 -4.29 4.62
N PHE A 98 2.11 -3.44 3.91
CA PHE A 98 3.19 -3.90 3.03
C PHE A 98 4.56 -3.99 3.71
N SER A 99 4.74 -3.33 4.86
CA SER A 99 5.98 -3.38 5.62
C SER A 99 6.25 -4.82 6.09
N PRO A 100 7.48 -5.34 5.95
CA PRO A 100 7.85 -6.64 6.49
C PRO A 100 7.75 -6.70 8.02
N ASP A 101 7.76 -5.54 8.69
CA ASP A 101 7.57 -5.36 10.14
C ASP A 101 6.09 -5.20 10.53
N SER A 102 5.15 -5.33 9.59
CA SER A 102 3.72 -5.22 9.91
C SER A 102 3.22 -6.41 10.73
N VAL A 103 2.18 -6.19 11.54
CA VAL A 103 1.54 -7.25 12.33
C VAL A 103 1.05 -8.40 11.43
N THR A 104 0.51 -8.06 10.25
CA THR A 104 0.00 -9.06 9.30
C THR A 104 1.12 -9.88 8.66
N SER A 105 2.27 -9.26 8.37
CA SER A 105 3.50 -9.96 7.95
C SER A 105 3.95 -10.96 9.01
N HIS A 106 4.07 -10.53 10.26
CA HIS A 106 4.46 -11.43 11.37
C HIS A 106 3.45 -12.56 11.60
N PHE A 107 2.15 -12.29 11.46
CA PHE A 107 1.11 -13.32 11.53
C PHE A 107 1.30 -14.38 10.43
N ASN A 108 1.47 -13.96 9.18
CA ASN A 108 1.65 -14.91 8.07
C ASN A 108 2.92 -15.75 8.25
N LYS A 109 4.04 -15.12 8.63
CA LYS A 109 5.30 -15.82 8.94
C LYS A 109 5.11 -16.86 10.05
N ALA A 110 4.43 -16.51 11.14
CA ALA A 110 4.16 -17.43 12.24
C ALA A 110 3.25 -18.58 11.83
N VAL A 111 2.23 -18.32 11.00
CA VAL A 111 1.34 -19.36 10.46
C VAL A 111 2.10 -20.34 9.56
N ASP A 112 2.95 -19.83 8.68
CA ASP A 112 3.76 -20.65 7.78
C ASP A 112 4.75 -21.51 8.57
N GLN A 113 5.34 -20.94 9.63
CA GLN A 113 6.21 -21.67 10.53
C GLN A 113 5.47 -22.81 11.26
N VAL A 114 4.26 -22.56 11.79
CA VAL A 114 3.42 -23.59 12.40
C VAL A 114 3.04 -24.68 11.40
N LYS A 115 2.76 -24.32 10.14
CA LYS A 115 2.46 -25.27 9.07
C LYS A 115 3.66 -26.09 8.60
N SER A 116 4.87 -25.58 8.80
CA SER A 116 6.12 -26.24 8.43
C SER A 116 6.66 -27.17 9.52
N ASP A 117 6.32 -26.93 10.79
CA ASP A 117 6.81 -27.75 11.90
C ASP A 117 6.10 -29.13 11.90
N PRO A 118 6.85 -30.25 11.82
CA PRO A 118 6.27 -31.58 11.85
C PRO A 118 5.51 -31.87 13.15
N ARG A 119 5.96 -31.31 14.29
CA ARG A 119 5.32 -31.51 15.60
C ARG A 119 3.93 -30.88 15.65
N ALA A 120 3.77 -29.71 15.02
CA ALA A 120 2.48 -29.05 14.91
C ALA A 120 1.55 -29.77 13.93
N THR A 121 2.10 -30.24 12.81
CA THR A 121 1.35 -30.98 11.78
C THR A 121 0.86 -32.34 12.29
N GLU A 122 1.61 -33.02 13.17
CA GLU A 122 1.17 -34.25 13.81
C GLU A 122 -0.08 -34.04 14.69
N LEU A 123 -0.13 -32.94 15.44
CA LEU A 123 -1.27 -32.64 16.31
C LEU A 123 -2.47 -32.04 15.57
N LEU A 124 -2.24 -31.16 14.61
CA LEU A 124 -3.30 -30.44 13.90
C LEU A 124 -3.80 -31.22 12.67
N GLY A 125 -2.96 -32.06 12.08
CA GLY A 125 -3.20 -32.80 10.84
C GLY A 125 -2.56 -32.15 9.62
N ASN A 126 -3.06 -32.48 8.42
CA ASN A 126 -2.42 -32.06 7.17
C ASN A 126 -2.25 -30.53 7.05
N SER A 127 -1.01 -30.09 6.86
CA SER A 127 -0.59 -28.68 6.73
C SER A 127 -1.46 -27.84 5.78
N LYS A 128 -1.92 -28.42 4.66
CA LYS A 128 -2.77 -27.72 3.67
C LYS A 128 -4.18 -27.40 4.18
N GLN A 129 -4.66 -28.13 5.18
CA GLN A 129 -5.99 -27.95 5.76
C GLN A 129 -5.98 -27.10 7.03
N ILE A 130 -4.80 -26.67 7.48
CA ILE A 130 -4.64 -25.83 8.66
C ILE A 130 -5.08 -24.39 8.34
N LYS A 131 -6.12 -23.92 9.05
CA LYS A 131 -6.64 -22.56 8.97
C LYS A 131 -6.20 -21.78 10.21
N ALA A 132 -5.78 -20.54 10.03
CA ALA A 132 -5.47 -19.61 11.11
C ALA A 132 -6.45 -18.43 11.08
N TYR A 133 -6.89 -17.97 12.23
CA TYR A 133 -7.82 -16.85 12.37
C TYR A 133 -7.63 -16.14 13.72
N GLY A 134 -8.04 -14.88 13.80
CA GLY A 134 -7.99 -14.10 15.03
C GLY A 134 -9.03 -14.51 16.07
N GLU A 135 -9.26 -13.66 17.06
CA GLU A 135 -10.14 -13.96 18.18
C GLU A 135 -11.62 -14.06 17.75
N PRO A 136 -12.38 -15.04 18.29
CA PRO A 136 -13.82 -15.10 18.06
C PRO A 136 -14.51 -13.91 18.73
N THR A 137 -15.33 -13.20 17.95
CA THR A 137 -16.20 -12.15 18.48
C THR A 137 -17.50 -12.75 19.03
N TRP A 138 -18.02 -12.21 20.13
CA TRP A 138 -19.28 -12.64 20.75
C TRP A 138 -20.52 -12.36 19.87
N ASN A 139 -20.43 -11.36 19.00
CA ASN A 139 -21.47 -11.00 18.06
C ASN A 139 -21.54 -12.03 16.91
N LYS A 140 -22.66 -12.76 16.82
CA LYS A 140 -22.91 -13.79 15.79
C LYS A 140 -22.96 -13.24 14.36
N TRP A 141 -23.18 -11.93 14.19
CA TRP A 141 -23.18 -11.28 12.88
C TRP A 141 -21.79 -10.80 12.45
N ALA A 142 -20.82 -10.72 13.36
CA ALA A 142 -19.45 -10.38 13.03
C ALA A 142 -18.75 -11.62 12.44
N ARG A 143 -18.40 -11.54 11.15
CA ARG A 143 -17.60 -12.57 10.47
C ARG A 143 -16.11 -12.31 10.60
N ASP A 144 -15.74 -11.06 10.84
CA ASP A 144 -14.35 -10.64 10.94
C ASP A 144 -13.77 -11.07 12.28
N ARG A 145 -12.62 -11.75 12.22
CA ARG A 145 -11.86 -12.21 13.38
C ARG A 145 -10.55 -11.44 13.42
N PRO A 146 -10.52 -10.25 14.05
CA PRO A 146 -9.31 -9.45 14.12
C PRO A 146 -8.22 -10.20 14.89
N ILE A 147 -6.98 -10.06 14.44
CA ILE A 147 -5.83 -10.68 15.08
C ILE A 147 -5.52 -9.87 16.35
N ALA A 148 -5.57 -10.53 17.50
CA ALA A 148 -5.27 -9.89 18.78
C ALA A 148 -3.76 -9.67 18.90
N SER A 149 -3.34 -8.44 18.63
CA SER A 149 -1.94 -8.01 18.68
C SER A 149 -1.81 -6.74 19.51
N SER A 150 -0.68 -6.61 20.20
CA SER A 150 -0.34 -5.44 21.00
C SER A 150 1.16 -5.18 20.91
N ILE A 151 1.52 -3.96 20.53
CA ILE A 151 2.91 -3.49 20.56
C ILE A 151 3.05 -2.60 21.79
N LYS A 152 3.96 -2.97 22.70
CA LYS A 152 4.24 -2.22 23.93
C LYS A 152 5.71 -1.87 23.99
N LYS A 153 6.02 -0.62 24.32
CA LYS A 153 7.40 -0.19 24.53
C LYS A 153 7.77 -0.30 26.01
N ASP A 154 8.86 -0.98 26.30
CA ASP A 154 9.42 -1.10 27.65
C ASP A 154 10.17 0.18 28.06
N GLN A 155 10.44 0.34 29.35
CA GLN A 155 11.21 1.44 29.92
C GLN A 155 12.62 1.53 29.32
N ARG A 156 13.19 0.40 28.91
CA ARG A 156 14.49 0.32 28.24
C ARG A 156 14.45 0.68 26.76
N GLY A 157 13.27 1.03 26.24
CA GLY A 157 13.05 1.41 24.84
C GLY A 157 12.88 0.23 23.88
N ALA A 158 12.87 -1.02 24.37
CA ALA A 158 12.58 -2.20 23.55
C ALA A 158 11.08 -2.31 23.25
N GLU A 159 10.73 -2.68 22.03
CA GLU A 159 9.34 -2.89 21.61
C GLU A 159 8.99 -4.36 21.71
N HIS A 160 7.85 -4.65 22.32
CA HIS A 160 7.31 -5.99 22.52
C HIS A 160 6.06 -6.15 21.69
N LEU A 161 6.12 -6.97 20.65
CA LEU A 161 4.97 -7.41 19.88
C LEU A 161 4.45 -8.71 20.51
N ILE A 162 3.27 -8.63 21.12
CA ILE A 162 2.57 -9.79 21.68
C ILE A 162 1.37 -10.06 20.79
N MET A 163 1.25 -11.28 20.30
CA MET A 163 0.16 -11.69 19.43
C MET A 163 -0.32 -13.08 19.81
N HIS A 164 -1.63 -13.29 19.72
CA HIS A 164 -2.20 -14.61 19.79
C HIS A 164 -3.27 -14.78 18.72
N PHE A 165 -3.38 -16.00 18.22
CA PHE A 165 -4.36 -16.35 17.20
C PHE A 165 -4.71 -17.83 17.28
N ASN A 166 -5.85 -18.18 16.71
CA ASN A 166 -6.37 -19.53 16.77
C ASN A 166 -6.02 -20.28 15.49
N VAL A 167 -5.73 -21.56 15.64
CA VAL A 167 -5.40 -22.47 14.55
C VAL A 167 -6.33 -23.68 14.60
N GLU A 168 -6.85 -24.05 13.45
CA GLU A 168 -7.79 -25.16 13.28
C GLU A 168 -7.29 -26.06 12.17
N GLY A 169 -6.95 -27.30 12.53
CA GLY A 169 -6.67 -28.37 11.59
C GLY A 169 -7.78 -29.42 11.59
N PRO A 170 -7.68 -30.43 10.70
CA PRO A 170 -8.66 -31.52 10.62
C PRO A 170 -8.72 -32.40 11.88
N LEU A 171 -7.63 -32.48 12.66
CA LEU A 171 -7.57 -33.30 13.87
C LEU A 171 -7.97 -32.50 15.11
N ASN A 172 -7.36 -31.34 15.30
CA ASN A 172 -7.48 -30.56 16.53
C ASN A 172 -7.51 -29.05 16.27
N LYS A 173 -7.89 -28.32 17.32
CA LYS A 173 -7.81 -26.86 17.39
C LYS A 173 -6.85 -26.44 18.48
N GLY A 174 -6.12 -25.37 18.23
CA GLY A 174 -5.16 -24.81 19.17
C GLY A 174 -5.10 -23.29 19.12
N VAL A 175 -4.35 -22.74 20.06
CA VAL A 175 -4.04 -21.30 20.14
C VAL A 175 -2.54 -21.15 20.04
N VAL A 176 -2.10 -20.28 19.14
CA VAL A 176 -0.70 -19.92 18.98
C VAL A 176 -0.46 -18.63 19.76
N ASN A 177 0.54 -18.64 20.61
CA ASN A 177 1.01 -17.48 21.36
C ASN A 177 2.40 -17.11 20.87
N LEU A 178 2.58 -15.84 20.55
CA LEU A 178 3.81 -15.28 20.00
C LEU A 178 4.19 -14.04 20.79
N HIS A 179 5.46 -13.97 21.16
CA HIS A 179 6.07 -12.77 21.73
C HIS A 179 7.37 -12.50 20.99
N MET A 180 7.46 -11.33 20.37
CA MET A 180 8.66 -10.83 19.72
C MET A 180 9.14 -9.57 20.42
N ILE A 181 10.45 -9.36 20.37
CA ILE A 181 11.13 -8.21 20.95
C ILE A 181 11.99 -7.56 19.88
N LYS A 182 11.94 -6.24 19.80
CA LYS A 182 12.83 -5.41 18.98
C LYS A 182 13.58 -4.47 19.91
N GLY A 183 14.90 -4.57 19.96
CA GLY A 183 15.72 -3.65 20.74
C GLY A 183 15.63 -2.22 20.19
N PRO A 184 16.03 -1.21 20.99
CA PRO A 184 16.00 0.19 20.55
C PRO A 184 16.96 0.48 19.38
N THR A 185 18.00 -0.35 19.21
CA THR A 185 18.98 -0.26 18.12
C THR A 185 18.71 -1.28 17.01
N ASP A 186 17.86 -2.26 17.26
CA ASP A 186 17.61 -3.35 16.33
C ASP A 186 16.59 -2.93 15.27
N SER A 187 16.83 -3.32 14.02
CA SER A 187 15.89 -3.04 12.93
C SER A 187 14.76 -4.06 12.83
N GLU A 188 14.94 -5.28 13.37
CA GLU A 188 14.02 -6.40 13.18
C GLU A 188 13.48 -6.94 14.52
N PHE A 189 12.27 -7.47 14.49
CA PHE A 189 11.67 -8.20 15.61
C PHE A 189 12.23 -9.62 15.69
N VAL A 190 12.74 -9.99 16.86
CA VAL A 190 13.23 -11.34 17.16
C VAL A 190 12.24 -12.07 18.07
N TYR A 191 11.99 -13.34 17.81
CA TYR A 191 11.14 -14.16 18.65
C TYR A 191 11.75 -14.36 20.05
N LYS A 192 10.99 -13.98 21.08
CA LYS A 192 11.23 -14.49 22.43
C LYS A 192 10.71 -15.92 22.52
N TYR A 193 9.47 -16.11 22.09
CA TYR A 193 8.88 -17.43 21.94
C TYR A 193 7.79 -17.44 20.87
N LEU A 194 7.63 -18.61 20.25
CA LEU A 194 6.50 -19.00 19.44
C LEU A 194 6.01 -20.35 19.94
N ALA A 195 4.80 -20.39 20.48
CA ALA A 195 4.28 -21.60 21.12
C ALA A 195 2.87 -21.94 20.62
N LEU A 196 2.65 -23.21 20.34
CA LEU A 196 1.35 -23.79 19.98
C LEU A 196 0.78 -24.54 21.19
N ASP A 197 -0.43 -24.18 21.59
CA ASP A 197 -1.19 -24.81 22.65
C ASP A 197 -2.38 -25.56 22.05
N VAL A 198 -2.38 -26.89 22.16
CA VAL A 198 -3.47 -27.76 21.67
C VAL A 198 -4.12 -28.42 22.89
N LYS A 199 -5.45 -28.39 22.94
CA LYS A 199 -6.19 -29.00 24.06
C LYS A 199 -5.81 -30.47 24.21
N GLY A 200 -5.47 -30.87 25.44
CA GLY A 200 -5.09 -32.25 25.77
C GLY A 200 -3.65 -32.64 25.42
N HIS A 201 -2.84 -31.72 24.90
CA HIS A 201 -1.44 -31.97 24.56
C HIS A 201 -0.53 -31.01 25.30
N GLN A 202 0.75 -31.37 25.46
CA GLN A 202 1.74 -30.46 26.02
C GLN A 202 2.00 -29.31 25.05
N ARG A 203 2.13 -28.09 25.57
CA ARG A 203 2.49 -26.90 24.78
C ARG A 203 3.78 -27.14 24.02
N ILE A 204 3.74 -26.95 22.70
CA ILE A 204 4.90 -27.08 21.82
C ILE A 204 5.52 -25.70 21.64
N TYR A 205 6.81 -25.58 21.94
CA TYR A 205 7.60 -24.40 21.58
C TYR A 205 8.26 -24.63 20.22
N LEU A 206 7.87 -23.83 19.24
CA LEU A 206 8.47 -23.79 17.91
C LEU A 206 9.78 -22.99 17.96
N GLU A 207 9.72 -21.83 18.62
CA GLU A 207 10.88 -21.03 18.97
C GLU A 207 10.83 -20.66 20.45
N ASN A 208 11.99 -20.68 21.11
CA ASN A 208 12.13 -20.31 22.51
C ASN A 208 13.57 -19.84 22.77
N ALA A 209 13.76 -18.52 22.86
CA ALA A 209 15.06 -17.91 23.13
C ALA A 209 15.57 -18.24 24.54
N ASP A 210 14.67 -18.32 25.52
CA ASP A 210 15.03 -18.62 26.92
C ASP A 210 15.50 -20.08 27.09
N ALA A 211 15.00 -21.01 26.26
CA ALA A 211 15.45 -22.40 26.27
C ALA A 211 16.84 -22.58 25.63
N SER A 212 17.20 -21.77 24.62
CA SER A 212 18.55 -21.81 24.05
C SER A 212 19.63 -21.26 24.97
N ASP A 213 19.27 -20.39 25.93
CA ASP A 213 20.16 -19.87 26.98
C ASP A 213 20.32 -20.83 28.17
N SER A 214 19.73 -22.03 28.12
CA SER A 214 19.98 -23.05 29.13
C SER A 214 21.46 -23.49 29.10
N PRO A 215 22.16 -23.56 30.24
CA PRO A 215 23.62 -23.69 30.34
C PRO A 215 24.21 -25.01 29.81
N ALA A 216 23.39 -25.91 29.27
CA ALA A 216 23.81 -27.21 28.75
C ALA A 216 24.24 -27.20 27.26
N LYS A 217 24.02 -26.11 26.51
CA LYS A 217 24.32 -26.07 25.07
C LYS A 217 24.99 -24.80 24.51
N SER A 218 25.39 -23.82 25.32
CA SER A 218 26.20 -22.69 24.82
C SER A 218 27.70 -23.05 24.81
N LYS A 219 28.13 -23.83 23.80
CA LYS A 219 29.54 -23.83 23.39
C LYS A 219 29.81 -22.52 22.64
N THR A 220 29.95 -21.42 23.36
CA THR A 220 30.30 -20.13 22.77
C THR A 220 31.75 -20.18 22.31
N LYS A 221 31.95 -20.24 20.99
CA LYS A 221 33.27 -20.06 20.37
C LYS A 221 33.58 -18.56 20.34
N PHE A 222 34.51 -18.11 21.17
CA PHE A 222 35.16 -16.81 20.99
C PHE A 222 36.67 -17.06 20.77
N PHE A 223 37.19 -16.57 19.63
CA PHE A 223 38.61 -16.62 19.28
C PHE A 223 39.26 -18.01 19.10
N GLY A 224 38.53 -18.98 18.54
CA GLY A 224 39.15 -20.23 18.07
C GLY A 224 39.62 -21.20 19.18
N VAL A 225 39.38 -20.89 20.46
CA VAL A 225 39.72 -21.75 21.59
C VAL A 225 38.44 -22.19 22.29
N SER A 226 38.24 -23.51 22.40
CA SER A 226 37.17 -24.08 23.22
C SER A 226 37.69 -24.33 24.63
N TRP A 227 37.11 -23.68 25.62
CA TRP A 227 37.30 -24.06 27.02
C TRP A 227 36.23 -25.09 27.38
N ARG A 228 36.68 -26.21 27.96
CA ARG A 228 35.83 -27.29 28.48
C ARG A 228 35.51 -27.03 29.94
#